data_AF-A0A7X5SBB5-F1
#
_entry.id   AF-A0A7X5SBB5-F1
#
_cell.length_a   1.000
_cell.length_b   1.000
_cell.length_c   1.000
_cell.angle_alpha   90.00
_cell.angle_beta   90.00
_cell.angle_gamma   90.00
#
_symmetry.space_group_name_H-M   'P 1'
#
loop_
_entity.id
_entity.type
_entity.pdbx_description
1 polymer ?
#
loop_
_entity_poly.entity_id
_entity_poly.type
_entity_poly.pdbx_seq_one_letter_code
_entity_poly.pdbx_strand_id
1 'polypeptide(L)'
;ATLFPIGDMEKSTLRRVAQDAGLPTHAKKDSTGICFIGERDFREFLGRYLPARSGEIRDPQGQRIAEHPGVFYFTLGQREGLNIGGVRGRAAAPWYVVGKDVASNVLYVDQDRDSPLLQSRWLQSEQAHWVTGAPPARSFGC
;
A
#
# COMPACT_ATOMS: atom_id res chain seq x y z
N ALA A 1 5.16 -30.69 10.64
CA ALA A 1 6.26 -30.16 9.81
C ALA A 1 5.67 -29.49 8.58
N THR A 2 6.20 -28.35 8.16
CA THR A 2 5.77 -27.63 6.96
C THR A 2 6.79 -27.87 5.85
N LEU A 3 6.32 -28.07 4.61
CA LEU A 3 7.18 -28.25 3.44
C LEU A 3 6.94 -27.12 2.44
N PHE A 4 8.02 -26.57 1.86
CA PHE A 4 7.98 -25.56 0.79
C PHE A 4 8.57 -26.15 -0.50
N PRO A 5 7.84 -27.03 -1.20
CA PRO A 5 8.40 -27.88 -2.28
C PRO A 5 8.87 -27.11 -3.52
N ILE A 6 8.53 -25.83 -3.63
CA ILE A 6 8.87 -24.96 -4.77
C ILE A 6 9.75 -23.78 -4.36
N GLY A 7 10.20 -23.71 -3.10
CA GLY A 7 10.90 -22.54 -2.55
C GLY A 7 12.21 -22.22 -3.27
N ASP A 8 12.91 -23.26 -3.74
CA ASP A 8 14.20 -23.12 -4.42
C ASP A 8 14.08 -23.02 -5.94
N MET A 9 12.86 -23.03 -6.49
CA MET A 9 12.62 -23.01 -7.93
C MET A 9 12.38 -21.59 -8.42
N GLU A 10 13.07 -21.20 -9.49
CA GLU A 10 12.68 -20.02 -10.24
C GLU A 10 11.26 -20.19 -10.81
N LYS A 11 10.49 -19.09 -10.81
CA LYS A 11 9.10 -19.09 -11.29
C LYS A 11 8.97 -19.59 -12.73
N SER A 12 9.93 -19.25 -13.59
CA SER A 12 10.02 -19.69 -14.99
C SER A 12 10.14 -21.22 -15.10
N THR A 13 11.04 -21.80 -14.31
CA THR A 13 11.29 -23.24 -14.24
C THR A 13 10.09 -23.98 -13.69
N LEU A 14 9.46 -23.45 -12.62
CA LEU A 14 8.23 -24.00 -12.06
C LEU A 14 7.10 -24.08 -13.11
N ARG A 15 6.91 -23.02 -13.90
CA ARG A 15 5.90 -23.01 -14.98
C ARG A 15 6.20 -24.03 -16.08
N ARG A 16 7.47 -24.23 -16.43
CA ARG A 16 7.89 -25.27 -17.39
C ARG A 16 7.62 -26.68 -16.86
N VAL A 17 8.00 -26.98 -15.61
CA VAL A 17 7.71 -28.29 -15.00
C VAL A 17 6.21 -28.57 -14.98
N ALA A 18 5.39 -27.57 -14.66
CA ALA A 18 3.94 -27.70 -14.71
C ALA A 18 3.42 -27.97 -16.13
N GLN A 19 4.01 -27.33 -17.15
CA GLN A 19 3.67 -27.55 -18.55
C GLN A 19 4.04 -28.95 -19.01
N ASP A 20 5.26 -29.40 -18.73
CA ASP A 20 5.78 -30.73 -19.11
C ASP A 20 4.97 -31.85 -18.45
N ALA A 21 4.45 -31.61 -17.24
CA ALA A 21 3.54 -32.50 -16.53
C ALA A 21 2.08 -32.42 -16.99
N GLY A 22 1.75 -31.57 -17.98
CA GLY A 22 0.40 -31.41 -18.50
C GLY A 22 -0.60 -30.73 -17.54
N LEU A 23 -0.12 -29.94 -16.58
CA LEU A 23 -0.98 -29.25 -15.62
C LEU A 23 -1.65 -28.03 -16.25
N PRO A 24 -2.99 -27.89 -16.19
CA PRO A 24 -3.72 -26.79 -16.83
C PRO A 24 -3.39 -25.41 -16.23
N THR A 25 -2.80 -25.37 -15.04
CA THR A 25 -2.41 -24.13 -14.35
C THR A 25 -1.07 -23.57 -14.79
N HIS A 26 -0.31 -24.25 -15.67
CA HIS A 26 1.05 -23.85 -16.06
C HIS A 26 1.13 -22.39 -16.59
N ALA A 27 0.12 -21.95 -17.34
CA ALA A 27 0.01 -20.61 -17.92
C ALA A 27 -0.97 -19.69 -17.17
N LYS A 28 -1.59 -20.15 -16.07
CA LYS A 28 -2.54 -19.33 -15.31
C LYS A 28 -1.82 -18.10 -14.73
N LYS A 29 -2.40 -16.92 -14.89
CA LYS A 29 -1.92 -15.69 -14.24
C LYS A 29 -1.91 -15.87 -12.73
N ASP A 30 -0.89 -15.33 -12.09
CA ASP A 30 -0.80 -15.35 -10.64
C ASP A 30 -1.90 -14.48 -10.04
N SER A 31 -2.47 -14.92 -8.91
CA SER A 31 -3.50 -14.14 -8.22
C SER A 31 -2.91 -12.83 -7.70
N THR A 32 -3.59 -11.73 -8.01
CA THR A 32 -3.26 -10.40 -7.50
C THR A 32 -4.29 -9.95 -6.46
N GLY A 33 -3.96 -8.94 -5.65
CA GLY A 33 -4.85 -8.42 -4.61
C GLY A 33 -4.80 -9.20 -3.29
N ILE A 34 -5.89 -9.12 -2.52
CA ILE A 34 -5.97 -9.71 -1.17
C ILE A 34 -6.28 -11.21 -1.29
N CYS A 35 -5.47 -12.05 -0.63
CA CYS A 35 -5.70 -13.49 -0.57
C CYS A 35 -7.14 -13.79 -0.13
N PHE A 36 -7.75 -14.81 -0.76
CA PHE A 36 -9.12 -15.29 -0.48
C PHE A 36 -10.28 -14.36 -0.89
N ILE A 37 -10.01 -13.11 -1.28
CA ILE A 37 -11.05 -12.16 -1.74
C ILE A 37 -11.14 -12.11 -3.27
N GLY A 38 -10.00 -12.38 -3.93
CA GLY A 38 -9.86 -12.31 -5.39
C GLY A 38 -9.65 -10.87 -5.88
N GLU A 39 -9.65 -10.71 -7.20
CA GLU A 39 -9.54 -9.39 -7.84
C GLU A 39 -10.86 -8.63 -7.70
N ARG A 40 -10.83 -7.51 -6.96
CA ARG A 40 -11.97 -6.62 -6.73
C ARG A 40 -11.51 -5.17 -6.70
N ASP A 41 -12.42 -4.24 -6.97
CA ASP A 41 -12.19 -2.83 -6.64
C ASP A 41 -12.08 -2.67 -5.12
N PHE A 42 -10.91 -2.23 -4.66
CA PHE A 42 -10.61 -2.14 -3.24
C PHE A 42 -11.44 -1.07 -2.52
N ARG A 43 -11.82 0.01 -3.20
CA ARG A 43 -12.64 1.09 -2.62
C ARG A 43 -14.07 0.61 -2.43
N GLU A 44 -14.63 -0.03 -3.44
CA GLU A 44 -15.97 -0.64 -3.35
C GLU A 44 -16.00 -1.71 -2.25
N PHE A 45 -14.95 -2.54 -2.16
CA PHE A 45 -14.84 -3.55 -1.11
C PHE A 45 -14.84 -2.92 0.31
N LEU A 46 -13.96 -1.94 0.56
CA LEU A 46 -13.90 -1.27 1.86
C LEU A 46 -15.17 -0.50 2.20
N GLY A 47 -15.82 0.12 1.21
CA GLY A 47 -17.05 0.90 1.40
C GLY A 47 -18.25 0.07 1.93
N ARG A 48 -18.18 -1.25 1.86
CA ARG A 48 -19.17 -2.16 2.46
C ARG A 48 -19.04 -2.27 3.99
N TYR A 49 -17.86 -1.95 4.52
CA TYR A 49 -17.53 -2.11 5.95
C TYR A 49 -17.25 -0.77 6.64
N LEU A 50 -16.74 0.21 5.90
CA LEU A 50 -16.39 1.53 6.41
C LEU A 50 -17.27 2.59 5.73
N PRO A 51 -17.91 3.48 6.51
CA PRO A 51 -18.70 4.55 5.93
C PRO A 51 -17.80 5.52 5.16
N ALA A 52 -18.11 5.74 3.88
CA ALA A 52 -17.45 6.76 3.09
C ALA A 52 -17.86 8.15 3.62
N ARG A 53 -16.91 8.89 4.18
CA ARG A 53 -17.10 10.26 4.65
C ARG A 53 -16.16 11.17 3.88
N SER A 54 -16.73 12.10 3.10
CA SER A 54 -15.93 13.10 2.41
C SER A 54 -15.12 13.93 3.41
N GLY A 55 -13.90 14.26 3.05
CA GLY A 55 -12.96 15.02 3.88
C GLY A 55 -12.04 15.87 3.02
N GLU A 56 -11.34 16.79 3.67
CA GLU A 56 -10.49 17.75 2.97
C GLU A 56 -9.12 17.16 2.65
N ILE A 57 -8.62 17.49 1.46
CA ILE A 57 -7.21 17.34 1.12
C ILE A 57 -6.52 18.69 1.35
N ARG A 58 -5.46 18.71 2.16
CA ARG A 58 -4.68 19.91 2.48
C ARG A 58 -3.21 19.73 2.13
N ASP A 59 -2.51 20.83 1.93
CA ASP A 59 -1.04 20.83 1.87
C ASP A 59 -0.41 20.87 3.28
N PRO A 60 0.93 20.77 3.41
CA PRO A 60 1.60 20.89 4.70
C PRO A 60 1.45 22.26 5.37
N GLN A 61 1.08 23.30 4.62
CA GLN A 61 0.81 24.64 5.13
C GLN A 61 -0.65 24.81 5.62
N GLY A 62 -1.48 23.77 5.51
CA GLY A 62 -2.89 23.76 5.90
C GLY A 62 -3.85 24.34 4.86
N GLN A 63 -3.38 24.74 3.68
CA GLN A 63 -4.22 25.21 2.59
C GLN A 63 -5.01 24.05 2.00
N ARG A 64 -6.33 24.23 1.87
CA ARG A 64 -7.21 23.28 1.19
C ARG A 64 -6.87 23.21 -0.30
N ILE A 65 -6.65 21.99 -0.79
CA ILE A 65 -6.28 21.67 -2.18
C ILE A 65 -7.46 21.02 -2.91
N ALA A 66 -8.16 20.08 -2.27
CA ALA A 66 -9.25 19.31 -2.86
C ALA A 66 -10.08 18.61 -1.78
N GLU A 67 -10.93 17.66 -2.18
CA GLU A 67 -11.66 16.75 -1.30
C GLU A 67 -11.37 15.30 -1.66
N HIS A 68 -11.53 14.42 -0.68
CA HIS A 68 -11.38 12.98 -0.84
C HIS A 68 -12.64 12.24 -0.38
N PRO A 69 -12.94 11.04 -0.91
CA PRO A 69 -14.13 10.27 -0.53
C PRO A 69 -14.04 9.60 0.86
N GLY A 70 -12.85 9.58 1.47
CA GLY A 70 -12.61 9.07 2.82
C GLY A 70 -11.14 8.79 3.07
N VAL A 71 -10.62 9.21 4.23
CA VAL A 71 -9.18 9.15 4.54
C VAL A 71 -8.62 7.73 4.55
N PHE A 72 -9.47 6.73 4.81
CA PHE A 72 -9.10 5.30 4.84
C PHE A 72 -8.74 4.71 3.47
N TYR A 73 -9.18 5.33 2.37
CA TYR A 73 -8.92 4.83 1.02
C TYR A 73 -7.51 5.18 0.49
N PHE A 74 -6.69 5.81 1.31
CA PHE A 74 -5.38 6.34 0.92
C PHE A 74 -4.26 5.78 1.78
N THR A 75 -3.10 5.57 1.17
CA THR A 75 -1.86 5.11 1.82
C THR A 75 -0.80 6.20 1.72
N LEU A 76 0.08 6.31 2.72
CA LEU A 76 1.23 7.22 2.65
C LEU A 76 2.09 6.89 1.42
N GLY A 77 2.57 7.90 0.71
CA GLY A 77 3.31 7.78 -0.55
C GLY A 77 2.44 7.54 -1.80
N GLN A 78 1.12 7.39 -1.66
CA GLN A 78 0.23 7.17 -2.79
C GLN A 78 0.15 8.42 -3.70
N ARG A 79 0.33 8.20 -5.01
CA ARG A 79 0.14 9.21 -6.06
C ARG A 79 -1.22 9.13 -6.73
N GLU A 80 -1.67 7.92 -7.00
CA GLU A 80 -2.83 7.68 -7.87
C GLU A 80 -4.16 7.78 -7.13
N GLY A 81 -5.21 8.16 -7.84
CA GLY A 81 -6.57 8.23 -7.29
C GLY A 81 -6.84 9.38 -6.33
N LEU A 82 -5.93 10.37 -6.27
CA LEU A 82 -6.13 11.66 -5.57
C LEU A 82 -7.10 12.59 -6.31
N ASN A 83 -7.25 12.43 -7.63
CA ASN A 83 -8.13 13.24 -8.49
C ASN A 83 -7.90 14.76 -8.36
N ILE A 84 -6.65 15.18 -8.08
CA ILE A 84 -6.26 16.58 -7.99
C ILE A 84 -5.79 17.03 -9.38
N GLY A 85 -6.57 17.91 -10.01
CA GLY A 85 -6.22 18.56 -11.28
C GLY A 85 -5.26 19.74 -11.10
N GLY A 86 -5.12 20.58 -12.14
CA GLY A 86 -4.30 21.79 -12.06
C GLY A 86 -4.80 22.75 -10.97
N VAL A 87 -3.96 23.03 -9.98
CA VAL A 87 -4.26 23.95 -8.87
C VAL A 87 -3.59 25.29 -9.15
N ARG A 88 -4.36 26.38 -9.11
CA ARG A 88 -3.83 27.73 -9.35
C ARG A 88 -2.71 28.06 -8.36
N GLY A 89 -1.58 28.55 -8.87
CA GLY A 89 -0.42 28.91 -8.03
C GLY A 89 0.43 27.71 -7.59
N ARG A 90 0.16 26.52 -8.12
CA ARG A 90 0.97 25.31 -7.90
C ARG A 90 1.62 24.85 -9.21
N ALA A 91 2.70 24.08 -9.07
CA ALA A 91 3.37 23.51 -10.23
C ALA A 91 2.48 22.47 -10.91
N ALA A 92 2.71 22.22 -12.20
CA ALA A 92 2.12 21.09 -12.93
C ALA A 92 2.86 19.78 -12.59
N ALA A 93 2.92 19.46 -11.29
CA ALA A 93 3.61 18.31 -10.73
C ALA A 93 2.60 17.36 -10.05
N PRO A 94 2.90 16.05 -10.00
CA PRO A 94 2.06 15.09 -9.28
C PRO A 94 1.96 15.42 -7.80
N TRP A 95 0.88 15.00 -7.17
CA TRP A 95 0.68 15.05 -5.72
C TRP A 95 0.89 13.68 -5.10
N TYR A 96 1.40 13.65 -3.87
CA TYR A 96 1.64 12.45 -3.09
C TYR A 96 1.02 12.61 -1.71
N VAL A 97 0.41 11.54 -1.18
CA VAL A 97 -0.09 11.52 0.20
C VAL A 97 1.09 11.52 1.16
N VAL A 98 1.25 12.58 1.95
CA VAL A 98 2.34 12.72 2.93
C VAL A 98 1.88 12.60 4.38
N GLY A 99 0.57 12.60 4.62
CA GLY A 99 0.03 12.48 5.96
C GLY A 99 -1.46 12.16 5.98
N LYS A 100 -1.94 11.66 7.12
CA LYS A 100 -3.34 11.32 7.35
C LYS A 100 -3.71 11.72 8.78
N ASP A 101 -4.69 12.59 8.93
CA ASP A 101 -5.39 12.78 10.20
C ASP A 101 -6.73 12.04 10.11
N VAL A 102 -6.75 10.85 10.70
CA VAL A 102 -7.92 9.97 10.69
C VAL A 102 -9.04 10.53 11.57
N ALA A 103 -8.70 11.17 12.69
CA ALA A 103 -9.68 11.69 13.64
C ALA A 103 -10.45 12.88 13.03
N SER A 104 -9.71 13.79 12.38
CA SER A 104 -10.30 14.96 11.71
C SER A 104 -10.77 14.68 10.28
N ASN A 105 -10.52 13.48 9.75
CA ASN A 105 -10.79 13.09 8.36
C ASN A 105 -10.15 14.04 7.34
N VAL A 106 -8.85 14.30 7.51
CA VAL A 106 -8.03 15.16 6.63
C VAL A 106 -6.89 14.35 6.02
N LEU A 107 -6.68 14.52 4.72
CA LEU A 107 -5.56 13.95 3.97
C LEU A 107 -4.55 15.05 3.64
N TYR A 108 -3.27 14.82 3.93
CA TYR A 108 -2.21 15.77 3.59
C TYR A 108 -1.47 15.31 2.34
N VAL A 109 -1.23 16.25 1.42
CA VAL A 109 -0.53 16.00 0.15
C VAL A 109 0.56 17.01 -0.13
N ASP A 110 1.60 16.58 -0.80
CA ASP A 110 2.72 17.43 -1.23
C ASP A 110 3.08 17.10 -2.69
N GLN A 111 3.64 18.07 -3.42
CA GLN A 111 4.15 17.86 -4.78
C GLN A 111 5.63 17.46 -4.79
N ASP A 112 6.34 17.67 -3.68
CA ASP A 112 7.72 17.24 -3.55
C ASP A 112 7.81 15.72 -3.34
N ARG A 113 8.43 15.02 -4.29
CA ARG A 113 8.67 13.57 -4.21
C ARG A 113 9.63 13.23 -3.05
N ASP A 114 10.54 14.14 -2.74
CA ASP A 114 11.53 13.98 -1.68
C ASP A 114 11.11 14.71 -0.40
N SER A 115 9.81 15.03 -0.27
CA SER A 115 9.24 15.70 0.88
C SER A 115 9.72 15.02 2.17
N PRO A 116 10.30 15.78 3.13
CA PRO A 116 10.74 15.24 4.41
C PRO A 116 9.61 14.51 5.17
N LEU A 117 8.35 14.84 4.89
CA LEU A 117 7.17 14.21 5.46
C LEU A 117 6.93 12.76 4.97
N LEU A 118 7.52 12.38 3.83
CA LEU A 118 7.51 11.00 3.33
C LEU A 118 8.68 10.16 3.86
N GLN A 119 9.64 10.78 4.53
CA GLN A 119 10.86 10.12 5.02
C GLN A 119 10.72 9.78 6.49
N SER A 120 11.31 8.66 6.90
CA SER A 120 11.35 8.24 8.32
C SER A 120 12.66 7.53 8.61
N ARG A 121 13.21 7.75 9.81
CA ARG A 121 14.49 7.16 10.26
C ARG A 121 14.32 6.00 11.23
N TRP A 122 13.14 5.85 11.78
CA TRP A 122 12.80 4.82 12.74
C TRP A 122 11.31 4.53 12.65
N LEU A 123 10.92 3.36 13.14
CA LEU A 123 9.52 2.98 13.36
C LEU A 123 9.41 2.32 14.72
N GLN A 124 8.20 2.31 15.26
CA GLN A 124 7.83 1.47 16.38
C GLN A 124 6.76 0.49 15.87
N SER A 125 6.99 -0.79 16.07
CA SER A 125 5.99 -1.82 15.79
C SER A 125 5.28 -2.23 17.07
N GLU A 126 4.17 -2.94 16.92
CA GLU A 126 3.66 -3.81 17.98
C GLU A 126 4.65 -4.97 18.24
N GLN A 127 4.23 -5.94 19.05
CA GLN A 127 5.05 -7.11 19.35
C GLN A 127 5.45 -7.85 18.06
N ALA A 128 6.75 -7.95 17.82
CA ALA A 128 7.29 -8.67 16.67
C ALA A 128 7.11 -10.19 16.84
N HIS A 129 6.72 -10.85 15.74
CA HIS A 129 6.72 -12.30 15.65
C HIS A 129 8.05 -12.80 15.09
N TRP A 130 8.73 -13.67 15.85
CA TRP A 130 10.01 -14.25 15.45
C TRP A 130 9.82 -15.68 14.98
N VAL A 131 10.29 -16.03 13.77
CA VAL A 131 10.20 -17.39 13.23
C VAL A 131 10.93 -18.41 14.12
N THR A 132 12.01 -18.00 14.77
CA THR A 132 12.78 -18.80 15.75
C THR A 132 12.15 -18.83 17.14
N GLY A 133 11.02 -18.16 17.35
CA GLY A 133 10.30 -18.08 18.63
C GLY A 133 10.78 -17.00 19.60
N ALA A 134 11.95 -16.40 19.39
CA ALA A 134 12.50 -15.34 20.25
C ALA A 134 13.37 -14.36 19.46
N PRO A 135 13.52 -13.09 19.92
CA PRO A 135 14.45 -12.15 19.30
C PRO A 135 15.90 -12.64 19.44
N PRO A 136 16.76 -12.38 18.44
CA PRO A 136 18.16 -12.82 18.50
C PRO A 136 18.95 -12.09 19.60
N ALA A 137 18.58 -10.85 19.90
CA ALA A 137 19.11 -10.03 21.00
C ALA A 137 18.16 -8.86 21.29
N ARG A 138 18.41 -8.12 22.37
CA ARG A 138 17.70 -6.85 22.67
C ARG A 138 17.93 -5.78 21.61
N SER A 139 19.11 -5.78 20.99
CA SER A 139 19.49 -4.94 19.86
C SER A 139 20.33 -5.80 18.92
N PHE A 140 20.04 -5.76 17.62
CA PHE A 140 20.75 -6.51 16.60
C PHE A 140 20.76 -5.70 15.30
N GLY A 141 21.79 -5.91 14.48
CA GLY A 141 21.84 -5.43 13.09
C GLY A 141 21.33 -6.51 12.14
N CYS A 142 20.62 -6.12 11.10
CA CYS A 142 20.09 -6.99 10.06
C CYS A 142 20.19 -6.32 8.69
#